data_AF-A0A076HZT2-F1
#
_entry.id   AF-A0A076HZT2-F1
#
_cell.length_a   1.000
_cell.length_b   1.000
_cell.length_c   1.000
_cell.angle_alpha   90.00
_cell.angle_beta   90.00
_cell.angle_gamma   90.00
#
_symmetry.space_group_name_H-M   'P 1'
#
loop_
_entity.id
_entity.type
_entity.pdbx_description
1 polymer ?
#
loop_
_entity_poly.entity_id
_entity_poly.type
_entity_poly.pdbx_seq_one_letter_code
_entity_poly.pdbx_strand_id
1 'polypeptide(L)'
;MKLLLLAPLLLLAACTSTDRESSGQSMAETIPDDLKSEQSTTEAVGETGRNHGYIRRFYQQNGQYYVDVDYVQFLSGEAAVAAARRKGDAAVDVVNGDTVYSVFNDYYIVNDNPQVRTLRLAPQATFTLWRAGENGLERVPATPAKLQADVPKVLTLSPFIIETENGVVVKADEQYVP
;
A
#
# COMPACT_ATOMS: atom_id res chain seq x y z
N MET A 1 -43.99 53.10 -38.95
CA MET A 1 -43.64 51.75 -39.40
C MET A 1 -42.17 51.70 -39.82
N LYS A 2 -41.30 51.27 -38.90
CA LYS A 2 -40.01 50.58 -39.06
C LYS A 2 -39.14 50.87 -37.83
N LEU A 3 -39.17 49.88 -36.95
CA LEU A 3 -38.36 49.70 -35.76
C LEU A 3 -36.91 49.42 -36.22
N LEU A 4 -35.93 50.25 -35.84
CA LEU A 4 -34.51 49.95 -36.03
C LEU A 4 -33.94 49.61 -34.65
N LEU A 5 -33.84 48.31 -34.35
CA LEU A 5 -33.07 47.80 -33.22
C LEU A 5 -31.58 47.88 -33.57
N LEU A 6 -30.80 48.62 -32.78
CA LEU A 6 -29.35 48.47 -32.70
C LEU A 6 -29.05 47.62 -31.46
N ALA A 7 -28.60 46.38 -31.67
CA ALA A 7 -28.08 45.52 -30.62
C ALA A 7 -26.56 45.76 -30.43
N PRO A 8 -26.03 45.80 -29.20
CA PRO A 8 -24.59 45.77 -28.97
C PRO A 8 -24.06 44.33 -29.10
N LEU A 9 -22.97 44.19 -29.86
CA LEU A 9 -22.24 42.94 -30.08
C LEU A 9 -21.40 42.63 -28.82
N LEU A 10 -21.83 41.66 -28.00
CA LEU A 10 -20.99 41.09 -26.94
C LEU A 10 -19.99 40.11 -27.56
N LEU A 11 -18.70 40.46 -27.54
CA LEU A 11 -17.59 39.54 -27.82
C LEU A 11 -17.39 38.64 -26.59
N LEU A 12 -17.95 37.41 -26.63
CA LEU A 12 -17.52 36.33 -25.76
C LEU A 12 -16.16 35.82 -26.26
N ALA A 13 -15.09 36.21 -25.58
CA ALA A 13 -13.81 35.55 -25.69
C ALA A 13 -13.98 34.12 -25.12
N ALA A 14 -14.23 33.15 -25.99
CA ALA A 14 -14.14 31.75 -25.64
C ALA A 14 -12.65 31.43 -25.39
N CYS A 15 -12.24 31.48 -24.12
CA CYS A 15 -11.03 30.81 -23.68
C CYS A 15 -11.28 29.31 -23.85
N THR A 16 -10.93 28.75 -25.01
CA THR A 16 -10.74 27.31 -25.14
C THR A 16 -9.52 26.96 -24.29
N SER A 17 -9.75 26.54 -23.05
CA SER A 17 -8.77 25.81 -22.27
C SER A 17 -8.48 24.52 -23.03
N THR A 18 -7.44 24.56 -23.86
CA THR A 18 -6.81 23.36 -24.37
C THR A 18 -6.17 22.69 -23.16
N ASP A 19 -6.92 21.81 -22.50
CA ASP A 19 -6.35 20.84 -21.58
C ASP A 19 -5.38 20.00 -22.40
N ARG A 20 -4.09 20.35 -22.27
CA ARG A 20 -3.01 19.49 -22.68
C ARG A 20 -3.02 18.33 -21.69
N GLU A 21 -3.66 17.23 -22.08
CA GLU A 21 -3.29 15.92 -21.57
C GLU A 21 -1.80 15.75 -21.83
N SER A 22 -1.01 16.01 -20.80
CA SER A 22 0.38 15.60 -20.75
C SER A 22 0.37 14.09 -20.77
N SER A 23 0.60 13.50 -21.94
CA SER A 23 0.97 12.11 -22.11
C SER A 23 2.32 11.89 -21.41
N GLY A 24 2.28 11.80 -20.08
CA GLY A 24 3.37 11.24 -19.30
C GLY A 24 3.55 9.82 -19.81
N GLN A 25 4.69 9.55 -20.42
CA GLN A 25 5.10 8.19 -20.71
C GLN A 25 5.07 7.43 -19.38
N SER A 26 4.05 6.61 -19.19
CA SER A 26 4.06 5.57 -18.18
C SER A 26 5.21 4.65 -18.55
N MET A 27 6.38 4.86 -17.95
CA MET A 27 7.35 3.78 -17.87
C MET A 27 6.65 2.70 -17.06
N ALA A 28 6.20 1.64 -17.75
CA ALA A 28 5.73 0.46 -17.05
C ALA A 28 6.87 0.03 -16.14
N GLU A 29 6.63 0.08 -14.83
CA GLU A 29 7.62 -0.35 -13.85
C GLU A 29 7.92 -1.81 -14.12
N THR A 30 9.17 -2.13 -14.45
CA THR A 30 9.57 -3.53 -14.67
C THR A 30 9.54 -4.22 -13.31
N ILE A 31 8.57 -5.10 -13.13
CA ILE A 31 8.38 -5.87 -11.91
C ILE A 31 9.20 -7.16 -12.05
N PRO A 32 10.07 -7.52 -11.08
CA PRO A 32 10.83 -8.76 -11.14
C PRO A 32 9.91 -9.98 -11.31
N ASP A 33 10.27 -10.91 -12.19
CA ASP A 33 9.44 -12.10 -12.52
C ASP A 33 9.17 -13.01 -11.29
N ASP A 34 10.03 -12.94 -10.27
CA ASP A 34 9.90 -13.67 -9.01
C ASP A 34 9.10 -12.91 -7.95
N LEU A 35 8.72 -11.66 -8.20
CA LEU A 35 8.00 -10.84 -7.24
C LEU A 35 6.53 -11.23 -7.18
N LYS A 36 6.18 -11.94 -6.10
CA LYS A 36 4.79 -12.24 -5.75
C LYS A 36 4.49 -11.66 -4.38
N SER A 37 3.27 -11.16 -4.21
CA SER A 37 2.78 -10.81 -2.88
C SER A 37 2.65 -12.07 -2.02
N GLU A 38 2.85 -11.93 -0.71
CA GLU A 38 2.65 -13.03 0.24
C GLU A 38 1.26 -12.87 0.86
N GLN A 39 0.50 -13.96 0.91
CA GLN A 39 -0.80 -13.98 1.58
C GLN A 39 -0.62 -14.40 3.05
N SER A 40 -1.34 -13.75 3.96
CA SER A 40 -1.39 -14.14 5.36
C SER A 40 -1.95 -15.56 5.52
N THR A 41 -1.29 -16.37 6.34
CA THR A 41 -1.70 -17.75 6.64
C THR A 41 -2.45 -17.88 7.97
N THR A 42 -2.47 -16.81 8.77
CA THR A 42 -3.10 -16.76 10.09
C THR A 42 -3.52 -15.33 10.41
N GLU A 43 -4.55 -15.19 11.24
CA GLU A 43 -4.95 -13.92 11.86
C GLU A 43 -4.31 -13.75 13.25
N ALA A 44 -3.77 -14.83 13.83
CA ALA A 44 -3.26 -14.87 15.18
C ALA A 44 -1.81 -14.36 15.25
N VAL A 45 -1.61 -13.31 16.05
CA VAL A 45 -0.29 -12.76 16.35
C VAL A 45 0.29 -13.44 17.59
N GLY A 46 1.34 -14.23 17.40
CA GLY A 46 2.11 -14.87 18.47
C GLY A 46 3.43 -14.16 18.76
N GLU A 47 4.11 -14.58 19.84
CA GLU A 47 5.47 -14.11 20.15
C GLU A 47 6.48 -14.51 19.06
N THR A 48 6.28 -15.68 18.44
CA THR A 48 7.10 -16.16 17.33
C THR A 48 6.21 -16.37 16.11
N GLY A 49 6.55 -15.77 14.98
CA GLY A 49 5.75 -15.91 13.75
C GLY A 49 6.14 -14.95 12.64
N ARG A 50 5.41 -15.06 11.53
CA ARG A 50 5.53 -14.25 10.32
C ARG A 50 4.14 -13.74 9.97
N ASN A 51 3.92 -12.44 10.15
CA ASN A 51 2.58 -11.84 10.04
C ASN A 51 2.64 -10.52 9.27
N HIS A 52 1.54 -10.16 8.62
CA HIS A 52 1.43 -8.87 7.94
C HIS A 52 1.03 -7.77 8.93
N GLY A 53 1.57 -6.57 8.76
CA GLY A 53 1.23 -5.43 9.61
C GLY A 53 1.73 -4.10 9.07
N TYR A 54 1.12 -3.02 9.55
CA TYR A 54 1.59 -1.66 9.31
C TYR A 54 2.45 -1.21 10.48
N ILE A 55 3.65 -0.68 10.19
CA ILE A 55 4.46 -0.01 11.21
C ILE A 55 3.87 1.39 11.40
N ARG A 56 3.19 1.61 12.52
CA ARG A 56 2.59 2.92 12.88
C ARG A 56 3.63 3.90 13.40
N ARG A 57 4.68 3.37 14.03
CA ARG A 57 5.77 4.16 14.60
C ARG A 57 7.05 3.34 14.60
N PHE A 58 8.17 4.00 14.29
CA PHE A 58 9.52 3.48 14.44
C PHE A 58 10.31 4.49 15.29
N TYR A 59 10.95 4.03 16.36
CA TYR A 59 11.64 4.93 17.29
C TYR A 59 12.75 4.24 18.08
N GLN A 60 13.65 5.05 18.64
CA GLN A 60 14.65 4.60 19.59
C GLN A 60 14.34 5.12 21.00
N GLN A 61 14.52 4.26 22.01
CA GLN A 61 14.42 4.62 23.42
C GLN A 61 15.51 3.88 24.20
N ASN A 62 16.29 4.61 25.01
CA ASN A 62 17.37 4.04 25.84
C ASN A 62 18.37 3.17 25.04
N GLY A 63 18.70 3.58 23.82
CA GLY A 63 19.62 2.85 22.94
C GLY A 63 19.01 1.63 22.23
N GLN A 64 17.73 1.31 22.45
CA GLN A 64 17.03 0.19 21.82
C GLN A 64 15.99 0.71 20.81
N TYR A 65 15.81 -0.03 19.71
CA TYR A 65 14.80 0.30 18.70
C TYR A 65 13.49 -0.43 18.97
N TYR A 66 12.40 0.25 18.66
CA TYR A 66 11.03 -0.23 18.82
C TYR A 66 10.19 0.11 17.59
N VAL A 67 9.19 -0.73 17.36
CA VAL A 67 8.10 -0.46 16.40
C VAL A 67 6.75 -0.66 17.07
N ASP A 68 5.79 0.18 16.71
CA ASP A 68 4.37 -0.07 16.96
C ASP A 68 3.79 -0.69 15.69
N VAL A 69 3.42 -1.98 15.76
CA VAL A 69 2.88 -2.74 14.62
C VAL A 69 1.38 -2.92 14.79
N ASP A 70 0.61 -2.47 13.80
CA ASP A 70 -0.82 -2.76 13.66
C ASP A 70 -0.98 -3.95 12.72
N TYR A 71 -1.21 -5.13 13.29
CA TYR A 71 -1.29 -6.37 12.52
C TYR A 71 -2.58 -6.43 11.69
N VAL A 72 -2.44 -6.95 10.47
CA VAL A 72 -3.52 -7.08 9.49
C VAL A 72 -3.44 -8.45 8.82
N GLN A 73 -4.50 -8.84 8.12
CA GLN A 73 -4.36 -9.88 7.10
C GLN A 73 -4.23 -9.25 5.73
N PHE A 74 -3.26 -9.72 4.97
CA PHE A 74 -3.09 -9.42 3.56
C PHE A 74 -3.58 -10.63 2.76
N LEU A 75 -4.66 -10.45 2.01
CA LEU A 75 -5.27 -11.49 1.17
C LEU A 75 -5.11 -11.11 -0.30
N SER A 76 -5.00 -12.09 -1.18
CA SER A 76 -5.02 -11.91 -2.63
C SER A 76 -5.96 -12.90 -3.33
N GLY A 77 -6.25 -12.67 -4.61
CA GLY A 77 -7.06 -13.57 -5.43
C GLY A 77 -8.46 -13.82 -4.87
N GLU A 78 -8.92 -15.07 -4.98
CA GLU A 78 -10.24 -15.49 -4.51
C GLU A 78 -10.46 -15.24 -3.01
N ALA A 79 -9.41 -15.36 -2.19
CA ALA A 79 -9.50 -15.12 -0.75
C ALA A 79 -9.78 -13.64 -0.46
N ALA A 80 -9.14 -12.73 -1.21
CA ALA A 80 -9.40 -11.30 -1.13
C ALA A 80 -10.84 -10.96 -1.56
N VAL A 81 -11.30 -11.48 -2.69
CA VAL A 81 -12.68 -11.28 -3.18
C VAL A 81 -13.70 -11.83 -2.17
N ALA A 82 -13.48 -13.02 -1.62
CA ALA A 82 -14.37 -13.61 -0.63
C ALA A 82 -14.44 -12.79 0.67
N ALA A 83 -13.31 -12.26 1.14
CA ALA A 83 -13.26 -11.39 2.31
C ALA A 83 -13.97 -10.05 2.05
N ALA A 84 -13.65 -9.37 0.95
CA ALA A 84 -14.28 -8.12 0.56
C ALA A 84 -15.79 -8.27 0.35
N ARG A 85 -16.23 -9.36 -0.28
CA ARG A 85 -17.66 -9.66 -0.46
C ARG A 85 -18.39 -9.86 0.87
N ARG A 86 -17.79 -10.58 1.83
CA ARG A 86 -18.38 -10.75 3.18
C ARG A 86 -18.58 -9.41 3.90
N LYS A 87 -17.74 -8.43 3.60
CA LYS A 87 -17.80 -7.08 4.18
C LYS A 87 -18.65 -6.09 3.39
N GLY A 88 -19.00 -6.41 2.15
CA GLY A 88 -19.69 -5.50 1.24
C GLY A 88 -18.78 -4.51 0.53
N ASP A 89 -17.46 -4.74 0.56
CA ASP A 89 -16.44 -3.85 -0.04
C ASP A 89 -16.03 -4.30 -1.45
N ALA A 90 -16.43 -5.51 -1.87
CA ALA A 90 -16.15 -6.00 -3.22
C ALA A 90 -16.88 -5.14 -4.26
N ALA A 91 -16.19 -4.83 -5.36
CA ALA A 91 -16.84 -4.29 -6.55
C ALA A 91 -17.81 -5.34 -7.10
N VAL A 92 -18.96 -4.87 -7.61
CA VAL A 92 -20.04 -5.72 -8.10
C VAL A 92 -20.38 -5.31 -9.51
N ASP A 93 -20.23 -6.23 -10.44
CA ASP A 93 -20.57 -6.07 -11.85
C ASP A 93 -21.56 -7.14 -12.30
N VAL A 94 -22.26 -6.90 -13.40
CA VAL A 94 -23.09 -7.90 -14.07
C VAL A 94 -22.48 -8.21 -15.45
N VAL A 95 -21.97 -9.42 -15.62
CA VAL A 95 -21.34 -9.88 -16.87
C VAL A 95 -22.18 -11.02 -17.42
N ASN A 96 -22.74 -10.85 -18.62
CA ASN A 96 -23.61 -11.83 -19.27
C ASN A 96 -24.84 -12.26 -18.44
N GLY A 97 -25.32 -11.40 -17.54
CA GLY A 97 -26.44 -11.69 -16.64
C GLY A 97 -26.03 -12.28 -15.29
N ASP A 98 -24.76 -12.59 -15.08
CA ASP A 98 -24.23 -13.11 -13.82
C ASP A 98 -23.59 -12.00 -12.98
N THR A 99 -23.79 -12.04 -11.67
CA THR A 99 -23.12 -11.14 -10.73
C THR A 99 -21.68 -11.58 -10.49
N VAL A 100 -20.73 -10.71 -10.83
CA VAL A 100 -19.29 -10.92 -10.63
C VAL A 100 -18.81 -10.00 -9.53
N TYR A 101 -17.95 -10.52 -8.65
CA TYR A 101 -17.31 -9.76 -7.58
C TYR A 101 -15.83 -9.64 -7.85
N SER A 102 -15.25 -8.48 -7.57
CA SER A 102 -13.82 -8.24 -7.74
C SER A 102 -13.28 -7.31 -6.65
N VAL A 103 -11.96 -7.29 -6.52
CA VAL A 103 -11.22 -6.32 -5.69
C VAL A 103 -10.18 -5.63 -6.57
N PHE A 104 -9.92 -4.35 -6.31
CA PHE A 104 -8.91 -3.61 -7.04
C PHE A 104 -7.52 -4.19 -6.79
N ASN A 105 -6.71 -4.31 -7.85
CA ASN A 105 -5.34 -4.86 -7.81
C ASN A 105 -5.22 -6.27 -7.19
N ASP A 106 -6.32 -7.04 -7.16
CA ASP A 106 -6.35 -8.43 -6.71
C ASP A 106 -5.86 -8.67 -5.26
N TYR A 107 -5.92 -7.64 -4.40
CA TYR A 107 -5.61 -7.78 -2.97
C TYR A 107 -6.67 -7.12 -2.09
N TYR A 108 -6.73 -7.56 -0.84
CA TYR A 108 -7.62 -6.99 0.16
C TYR A 108 -7.02 -7.13 1.55
N ILE A 109 -7.07 -6.05 2.33
CA ILE A 109 -6.51 -5.99 3.68
C ILE A 109 -7.65 -6.02 4.70
N VAL A 110 -7.58 -6.99 5.63
CA VAL A 110 -8.53 -7.11 6.73
C VAL A 110 -7.89 -6.60 8.01
N ASN A 111 -8.50 -5.59 8.63
CA ASN A 111 -8.15 -5.12 9.97
C ASN A 111 -9.43 -4.78 10.77
N ASP A 112 -10.21 -5.80 11.12
CA ASP A 112 -11.47 -5.61 11.87
C ASP A 112 -11.27 -5.27 13.33
N ASN A 113 -10.09 -5.58 13.87
CA ASN A 113 -9.74 -5.31 15.25
C ASN A 113 -8.26 -4.88 15.30
N PRO A 114 -7.97 -3.58 15.27
CA PRO A 114 -6.59 -3.08 15.28
C PRO A 114 -5.80 -3.62 16.47
N GLN A 115 -4.87 -4.52 16.19
CA GLN A 115 -4.02 -5.14 17.21
C GLN A 115 -2.66 -4.45 17.21
N VAL A 116 -2.61 -3.23 17.72
CA VAL A 116 -1.33 -2.52 17.87
C VAL A 116 -0.48 -3.19 18.96
N ARG A 117 0.75 -3.53 18.62
CA ARG A 117 1.75 -4.10 19.53
C ARG A 117 3.03 -3.30 19.44
N THR A 118 3.52 -2.84 20.59
CA THR A 118 4.86 -2.28 20.71
C THR A 118 5.85 -3.43 20.86
N LEU A 119 6.76 -3.55 19.90
CA LEU A 119 7.75 -4.61 19.85
C LEU A 119 9.15 -4.03 19.82
N ARG A 120 10.04 -4.67 20.56
CA ARG A 120 11.47 -4.37 20.49
C ARG A 120 12.06 -5.01 19.24
N LEU A 121 13.02 -4.34 18.62
CA LEU A 121 13.81 -4.91 17.54
C LEU A 121 15.05 -5.61 18.08
N ALA A 122 15.43 -6.72 17.45
CA ALA A 122 16.74 -7.30 17.64
C ALA A 122 17.82 -6.29 17.20
N PRO A 123 18.99 -6.24 17.86
CA PRO A 123 20.08 -5.36 17.44
C PRO A 123 20.52 -5.54 15.98
N GLN A 124 20.38 -6.78 15.47
CA GLN A 124 20.70 -7.18 14.10
C GLN A 124 19.43 -7.34 13.23
N ALA A 125 18.31 -6.75 13.64
CA ALA A 125 17.10 -6.83 12.84
C ALA A 125 17.33 -6.26 11.44
N THR A 126 16.77 -6.91 10.43
CA THR A 126 16.91 -6.48 9.04
C THR A 126 15.60 -5.94 8.49
N PHE A 127 15.71 -4.93 7.63
CA PHE A 127 14.61 -4.41 6.86
C PHE A 127 14.90 -4.57 5.38
N THR A 128 13.88 -4.87 4.59
CA THR A 128 13.97 -4.84 3.13
C THR A 128 12.88 -3.92 2.60
N LEU A 129 13.25 -2.86 1.89
CA LEU A 129 12.32 -1.90 1.31
C LEU A 129 12.30 -2.02 -0.21
N TRP A 130 11.19 -1.65 -0.85
CA TRP A 130 11.10 -1.47 -2.28
C TRP A 130 11.48 -0.04 -2.67
N ARG A 131 12.12 0.10 -3.83
CA ARG A 131 12.28 1.39 -4.51
C ARG A 131 12.28 1.18 -6.01
N ALA A 132 11.92 2.23 -6.73
CA ALA A 132 12.23 2.34 -8.15
C ALA A 132 13.75 2.44 -8.34
N GLY A 133 14.30 1.51 -9.12
CA GLY A 133 15.65 1.51 -9.65
C GLY A 133 15.66 1.79 -11.16
N GLU A 134 16.85 1.80 -11.77
CA GLU A 134 17.01 2.10 -13.20
C GLU A 134 16.33 1.07 -14.11
N ASN A 135 16.23 -0.18 -13.65
CA ASN A 135 15.68 -1.30 -14.42
C ASN A 135 14.38 -1.86 -13.83
N GLY A 136 13.69 -1.09 -12.98
CA GLY A 136 12.46 -1.53 -12.30
C GLY A 136 12.56 -1.55 -10.78
N LEU A 137 11.66 -2.28 -10.13
CA LEU A 137 11.62 -2.40 -8.67
C LEU A 137 12.85 -3.16 -8.14
N GLU A 138 13.52 -2.60 -7.13
CA GLU A 138 14.64 -3.24 -6.46
C GLU A 138 14.43 -3.31 -4.93
N ARG A 139 14.97 -4.38 -4.33
CA ARG A 139 15.02 -4.57 -2.87
C ARG A 139 16.21 -3.85 -2.27
N VAL A 140 15.98 -3.04 -1.26
CA VAL A 140 17.02 -2.31 -0.54
C VAL A 140 17.09 -2.80 0.90
N PRO A 141 18.18 -3.46 1.31
CA PRO A 141 18.39 -3.78 2.71
C PRO A 141 18.66 -2.51 3.52
N ALA A 142 18.12 -2.46 4.73
CA ALA A 142 18.35 -1.42 5.71
C ALA A 142 18.48 -2.00 7.12
N THR A 143 19.26 -1.30 7.95
CA THR A 143 19.36 -1.58 9.39
C THR A 143 18.51 -0.57 10.16
N PRO A 144 18.12 -0.86 11.42
CA PRO A 144 17.41 0.09 12.27
C PRO A 144 18.16 1.43 12.39
N ALA A 145 19.49 1.39 12.50
CA ALA A 145 20.30 2.61 12.56
C ALA A 145 20.22 3.45 11.28
N LYS A 146 20.22 2.81 10.11
CA LYS A 146 20.07 3.50 8.82
C LYS A 146 18.68 4.13 8.69
N LEU A 147 17.63 3.40 9.08
CA LEU A 147 16.25 3.92 9.07
C LEU A 147 16.05 5.06 10.08
N GLN A 148 16.72 5.02 11.23
CA GLN A 148 16.62 6.09 12.23
C GLN A 148 17.26 7.40 11.76
N ALA A 149 18.30 7.33 10.92
CA ALA A 149 18.98 8.50 10.37
C ALA A 149 18.11 9.25 9.34
N ASP A 150 17.31 8.52 8.57
CA ASP A 150 16.34 9.05 7.62
C ASP A 150 15.16 8.08 7.55
N VAL A 151 14.06 8.41 8.23
CA VAL A 151 12.89 7.53 8.38
C VAL A 151 12.06 7.63 7.10
N PRO A 152 12.09 6.63 6.20
CA PRO A 152 11.38 6.74 4.94
C PRO A 152 9.87 6.62 5.19
N LYS A 153 9.07 7.43 4.48
CA LYS A 153 7.60 7.43 4.61
C LYS A 153 6.98 6.06 4.40
N VAL A 154 7.61 5.23 3.57
CA VAL A 154 7.20 3.86 3.24
C VAL A 154 6.99 3.00 4.49
N LEU A 155 7.78 3.21 5.57
CA LEU A 155 7.59 2.49 6.83
C LEU A 155 6.17 2.63 7.38
N THR A 156 5.54 3.79 7.20
CA THR A 156 4.20 4.08 7.72
C THR A 156 3.07 3.96 6.70
N LEU A 157 3.40 3.78 5.42
CA LEU A 157 2.43 3.77 4.31
C LEU A 157 2.26 2.39 3.68
N SER A 158 3.28 1.55 3.73
CA SER A 158 3.24 0.20 3.16
C SER A 158 2.95 -0.86 4.24
N PRO A 159 2.27 -1.96 3.88
CA PRO A 159 2.26 -3.15 4.71
C PRO A 159 3.65 -3.80 4.72
N PHE A 160 3.98 -4.45 5.82
CA PHE A 160 5.20 -5.22 6.00
C PHE A 160 4.88 -6.65 6.41
N ILE A 161 5.75 -7.57 6.04
CA ILE A 161 5.81 -8.90 6.63
C ILE A 161 6.78 -8.82 7.81
N ILE A 162 6.23 -8.92 9.01
CA ILE A 162 6.94 -8.81 10.29
C ILE A 162 7.24 -10.20 10.83
N GLU A 163 8.52 -10.51 10.97
CA GLU A 163 9.00 -11.75 11.58
C GLU A 163 9.43 -11.48 13.02
N THR A 164 8.86 -12.23 13.95
CA THR A 164 9.17 -12.15 15.37
C THR A 164 9.72 -13.47 15.90
N GLU A 165 10.64 -13.38 16.85
CA GLU A 165 11.12 -14.50 17.66
C GLU A 165 11.02 -14.10 19.14
N ASN A 166 10.25 -14.84 19.93
CA ASN A 166 10.04 -14.59 21.36
C ASN A 166 9.65 -13.12 21.67
N GLY A 167 8.76 -12.54 20.86
CA GLY A 167 8.25 -11.19 21.01
C GLY A 167 9.21 -10.08 20.54
N VAL A 168 10.30 -10.44 19.86
CA VAL A 168 11.30 -9.50 19.31
C VAL A 168 11.26 -9.54 17.79
N VAL A 169 11.17 -8.37 17.15
CA VAL A 169 11.22 -8.28 15.68
C VAL A 169 12.65 -8.56 15.20
N VAL A 170 12.81 -9.58 14.37
CA VAL A 170 14.10 -9.95 13.76
C VAL A 170 14.20 -9.54 12.29
N LYS A 171 13.05 -9.41 11.60
CA LYS A 171 13.00 -9.00 10.20
C LYS A 171 11.68 -8.32 9.85
N ALA A 172 11.73 -7.33 8.97
CA ALA A 172 10.57 -6.65 8.41
C ALA A 172 10.78 -6.37 6.92
N ASP A 173 10.10 -7.12 6.07
CA ASP A 173 10.17 -6.93 4.62
C ASP A 173 8.94 -6.17 4.14
N GLU A 174 9.12 -5.14 3.33
CA GLU A 174 8.00 -4.45 2.70
C GLU A 174 7.21 -5.42 1.81
N GLN A 175 5.91 -5.53 2.09
CA GLN A 175 5.00 -6.34 1.31
C GLN A 175 4.77 -5.64 -0.02
N TYR A 176 5.12 -6.31 -1.13
CA TYR A 176 4.76 -5.83 -2.46
C TYR A 176 3.22 -5.75 -2.59
N VAL A 177 2.75 -4.61 -3.04
CA VAL A 177 1.33 -4.34 -3.32
C VAL A 177 1.21 -4.12 -4.83
N PRO A 178 0.40 -4.93 -5.55
CA PRO A 178 0.21 -4.79 -6.99
C PRO A 178 -0.47 -3.49 -7.41
#